data_AF-A0AAX3J9V9-F1
#
_entry.id   AF-A0AAX3J9V9-F1
#
_cell.length_a   1.000
_cell.length_b   1.000
_cell.length_c   1.000
_cell.angle_alpha   90.00
_cell.angle_beta   90.00
_cell.angle_gamma   90.00
#
_symmetry.space_group_name_H-M   'P 1'
#
loop_
_entity.id
_entity.type
_entity.pdbx_description
1 polymer ?
#
loop_
_entity_poly.entity_id
_entity_poly.type
_entity_poly.pdbx_seq_one_letter_code
_entity_poly.pdbx_strand_id
1 'polypeptide(L)'
;MPENINAITIESWLALGYVSLFSMLIGFIFWYRGLATGGITAVSQLQLLQPFFGLGLSALLLSETVSPLMLLVTLGIILSVIGSRRYAR
;
A
#
# COMPACT_ATOMS: atom_id res chain seq x y z
N MET A 1 8.67 -19.71 18.61
CA MET A 1 9.87 -18.85 18.40
C MET A 1 10.73 -19.57 17.36
N PRO A 2 11.43 -18.90 16.43
CA PRO A 2 12.26 -19.62 15.47
C PRO A 2 13.23 -20.51 16.25
N GLU A 3 13.27 -21.80 15.90
CA GLU A 3 13.98 -22.80 16.70
C GLU A 3 15.49 -22.59 16.70
N ASN A 4 16.02 -21.76 15.77
CA ASN A 4 17.42 -21.35 15.70
C ASN A 4 17.54 -19.94 15.09
N ILE A 5 17.94 -18.95 15.89
CA ILE A 5 18.25 -17.58 15.39
C ILE A 5 19.43 -17.60 14.41
N ASN A 6 20.34 -18.56 14.56
CA ASN A 6 21.47 -18.76 13.65
C ASN A 6 21.05 -19.26 12.25
N ALA A 7 19.80 -19.70 12.06
CA ALA A 7 19.27 -20.07 10.75
C ALA A 7 18.77 -18.86 9.94
N ILE A 8 18.73 -17.66 10.54
CA ILE A 8 18.30 -16.44 9.85
C ILE A 8 19.45 -15.95 8.95
N THR A 9 19.21 -15.93 7.64
CA THR A 9 20.19 -15.49 6.66
C THR A 9 20.50 -13.98 6.79
N ILE A 10 21.68 -13.57 6.36
CA ILE A 10 22.04 -12.14 6.29
C ILE A 10 21.06 -11.34 5.40
N GLU A 11 20.55 -11.96 4.34
CA GLU A 11 19.54 -11.36 3.45
C GLU A 11 18.24 -11.02 4.20
N SER A 12 17.82 -11.86 5.15
CA SER A 12 16.62 -11.60 5.96
C SER A 12 16.81 -10.38 6.86
N TRP A 13 18.01 -10.22 7.46
CA TRP A 13 18.36 -9.04 8.25
C TRP A 13 18.43 -7.78 7.40
N LEU A 14 19.00 -7.87 6.19
CA LEU A 14 19.04 -6.76 5.24
C LEU A 14 17.64 -6.36 4.77
N ALA A 15 16.77 -7.34 4.48
CA ALA A 15 15.37 -7.08 4.13
C ALA A 15 14.62 -6.39 5.28
N LEU A 16 14.83 -6.83 6.52
CA LEU A 16 14.26 -6.18 7.71
C LEU A 16 14.74 -4.74 7.86
N GLY A 17 16.05 -4.51 7.72
CA GLY A 17 16.64 -3.18 7.74
C GLY A 17 16.08 -2.28 6.64
N TYR A 18 15.93 -2.82 5.43
CA TYR A 18 15.39 -2.09 4.28
C TYR A 18 13.92 -1.70 4.50
N VAL A 19 13.06 -2.66 4.85
CA VAL A 19 11.62 -2.42 5.05
C VAL A 19 11.38 -1.45 6.21
N SER A 20 12.12 -1.58 7.31
CA SER A 20 11.95 -0.68 8.47
C SER A 20 12.44 0.75 8.20
N LEU A 21 13.57 0.93 7.51
CA LEU A 21 14.12 2.27 7.26
C LEU A 21 13.43 2.97 6.10
N PHE A 22 13.26 2.31 4.95
CA PHE A 22 12.75 2.97 3.75
C PHE A 22 11.23 2.99 3.72
N SER A 23 10.58 1.85 3.90
CA SER A 23 9.11 1.76 3.79
C SER A 23 8.41 2.37 4.99
N MET A 24 8.92 2.14 6.20
CA MET A 24 8.33 2.67 7.42
C MET A 24 8.95 4.03 7.80
N LEU A 25 10.21 4.13 8.22
CA LEU A 25 10.74 5.40 8.77
C LEU A 25 10.71 6.56 7.75
N ILE A 26 11.39 6.40 6.61
CA ILE A 26 11.51 7.45 5.58
C ILE A 26 10.15 7.69 4.92
N GLY A 27 9.43 6.62 4.55
CA GLY A 27 8.09 6.70 3.99
C GLY A 27 7.13 7.52 4.87
N PHE A 28 7.17 7.33 6.19
CA PHE A 28 6.33 8.10 7.11
C PHE A 28 6.70 9.58 7.17
N ILE A 29 7.97 9.97 6.99
CA ILE A 29 8.35 11.39 6.91
C ILE A 29 7.63 12.06 5.73
N PHE A 30 7.68 11.44 4.55
CA PHE A 30 6.96 11.95 3.37
C PHE A 30 5.45 11.93 3.58
N TRP A 31 4.92 10.89 4.21
CA TRP A 31 3.51 10.75 4.53
C TRP A 31 3.01 11.89 5.43
N TYR A 32 3.68 12.14 6.55
CA TYR A 32 3.33 13.21 7.48
C TYR A 32 3.48 14.57 6.86
N ARG A 33 4.53 14.80 6.06
CA ARG A 33 4.68 16.06 5.32
C ARG A 33 3.54 16.26 4.32
N GLY A 34 3.16 15.21 3.59
CA GLY A 34 2.03 15.23 2.65
C GLY A 34 0.68 15.49 3.34
N LEU A 35 0.47 14.92 4.53
CA LEU A 35 -0.69 15.23 5.37
C LEU A 35 -0.70 16.67 5.85
N ALA A 36 0.47 17.20 6.25
CA ALA A 36 0.60 18.57 6.73
C ALA A 36 0.39 19.61 5.61
N THR A 37 0.85 19.34 4.39
CA THR A 37 0.73 20.28 3.27
C THR A 37 -0.57 20.12 2.47
N GLY A 38 -1.02 18.89 2.22
CA GLY A 38 -2.20 18.58 1.40
C GLY A 38 -3.50 18.35 2.18
N GLY A 39 -3.40 18.22 3.51
CA GLY A 39 -4.54 17.89 4.37
C GLY A 39 -4.99 16.43 4.26
N ILE A 40 -5.60 15.94 5.34
CA ILE A 40 -6.02 14.53 5.48
C ILE A 40 -7.00 14.11 4.38
N THR A 41 -7.93 15.00 4.00
CA THR A 41 -8.98 14.69 3.01
C THR A 41 -8.39 14.40 1.63
N ALA A 42 -7.48 15.24 1.12
CA ALA A 42 -6.88 15.06 -0.20
C ALA A 42 -5.99 13.81 -0.25
N VAL A 43 -5.17 13.61 0.80
CA VAL A 43 -4.31 12.43 0.92
C VAL A 43 -5.14 11.14 0.98
N SER A 44 -6.31 11.15 1.64
CA SER A 44 -7.22 9.99 1.64
C SER A 44 -7.79 9.67 0.27
N GLN A 45 -7.97 10.67 -0.60
CA GLN A 45 -8.42 10.44 -1.98
C GLN A 45 -7.30 9.84 -2.82
N LEU A 46 -6.04 10.28 -2.64
CA LEU A 46 -4.89 9.67 -3.30
C LEU A 46 -4.73 8.19 -2.92
N GLN A 47 -5.05 7.80 -1.68
CA GLN A 47 -5.04 6.38 -1.30
C GLN A 47 -6.09 5.54 -2.03
N LEU A 48 -7.20 6.11 -2.51
CA LEU A 48 -8.16 5.35 -3.34
C LEU A 48 -7.55 4.93 -4.68
N LEU A 49 -6.45 5.55 -5.10
CA LEU A 49 -5.69 5.12 -6.27
C LEU A 49 -4.71 3.98 -5.99
N GLN A 50 -4.35 3.74 -4.72
CA GLN A 50 -3.39 2.72 -4.31
C GLN A 50 -3.75 1.32 -4.82
N PRO A 51 -5.01 0.85 -4.80
CA PRO A 51 -5.36 -0.47 -5.33
C PRO A 51 -5.03 -0.64 -6.82
N PHE A 52 -5.21 0.41 -7.64
CA PHE A 52 -4.89 0.34 -9.07
C PHE A 52 -3.38 0.29 -9.30
N PHE A 53 -2.63 1.13 -8.59
CA PHE A 53 -1.17 1.08 -8.65
C PHE A 53 -0.65 -0.25 -8.11
N GLY A 54 -1.25 -0.80 -7.05
CA GLY A 54 -0.90 -2.12 -6.52
C GLY A 54 -1.07 -3.23 -7.56
N LEU A 55 -2.24 -3.32 -8.18
CA LEU A 55 -2.50 -4.31 -9.24
C LEU A 55 -1.61 -4.08 -10.46
N GLY A 56 -1.47 -2.83 -10.91
CA GLY A 56 -0.65 -2.48 -12.06
C GLY A 56 0.84 -2.76 -11.84
N LEU A 57 1.38 -2.41 -10.68
CA LEU A 57 2.77 -2.72 -10.32
C LEU A 57 2.98 -4.21 -10.13
N SER A 58 2.01 -4.96 -9.58
CA SER A 58 2.11 -6.42 -9.50
C SER A 58 2.17 -7.05 -10.89
N ALA A 59 1.32 -6.59 -11.81
CA ALA A 59 1.35 -7.04 -13.21
C ALA A 59 2.68 -6.72 -13.90
N LEU A 60 3.21 -5.51 -13.68
CA LEU A 60 4.42 -5.03 -14.37
C LEU A 60 5.72 -5.59 -13.79
N LEU A 61 5.85 -5.66 -12.46
CA LEU A 61 7.09 -6.03 -11.79
C LEU A 61 7.13 -7.52 -11.41
N LEU A 62 5.99 -8.09 -10.99
CA LEU A 62 5.89 -9.49 -10.58
C LEU A 62 5.34 -10.39 -11.69
N SER A 63 4.94 -9.81 -12.83
CA SER A 63 4.31 -10.54 -13.96
C SER A 63 3.06 -11.33 -13.55
N GLU A 64 2.37 -10.88 -12.50
CA GLU A 64 1.14 -11.54 -12.05
C GLU A 64 -0.02 -11.27 -13.03
N THR A 65 -0.83 -12.30 -13.28
CA THR A 65 -2.02 -12.17 -14.11
C THR A 65 -3.12 -11.44 -13.34
N VAL A 66 -3.35 -10.17 -13.68
CA VAL A 66 -4.46 -9.40 -13.13
C VAL A 66 -5.77 -9.91 -13.74
N SER A 67 -6.51 -10.68 -12.96
CA SER A 67 -7.81 -11.19 -13.37
C SER A 67 -8.83 -10.04 -13.52
N PRO A 68 -9.74 -10.10 -14.52
CA PRO A 68 -10.85 -9.17 -14.63
C PRO A 68 -11.70 -9.07 -13.34
N LEU A 69 -11.75 -10.15 -12.55
CA LEU A 69 -12.44 -10.17 -11.26
C LEU A 69 -11.77 -9.25 -10.22
N MET A 70 -10.43 -9.20 -10.20
CA MET A 70 -9.69 -8.31 -9.29
C MET A 70 -10.03 -6.85 -9.57
N LEU A 71 -10.04 -6.46 -10.85
CA LEU A 71 -10.43 -5.12 -11.28
C LEU A 71 -11.87 -4.79 -10.92
N LEU A 72 -12.81 -5.72 -11.15
CA LEU A 72 -14.22 -5.56 -10.78
C LEU A 72 -14.41 -5.35 -9.28
N VAL A 73 -13.74 -6.15 -8.45
CA VAL A 73 -13.82 -6.04 -6.98
C VAL A 73 -13.20 -4.72 -6.52
N THR A 74 -12.04 -4.34 -7.05
CA THR A 74 -11.39 -3.06 -6.74
C THR A 74 -12.30 -1.87 -7.09
N LEU A 75 -12.91 -1.87 -8.28
CA LEU A 75 -13.88 -0.85 -8.68
C LEU A 75 -15.12 -0.86 -7.76
N GLY A 76 -15.64 -2.04 -7.42
CA GLY A 76 -16.78 -2.19 -6.52
C GLY A 76 -16.53 -1.62 -5.12
N ILE A 77 -15.35 -1.88 -4.54
CA ILE A 77 -14.94 -1.30 -3.26
C ILE A 77 -14.88 0.23 -3.35
N ILE A 78 -14.29 0.77 -4.41
CA ILE A 78 -14.20 2.23 -4.60
C ILE A 78 -15.59 2.85 -4.74
N LEU A 79 -16.47 2.27 -5.54
CA LEU A 79 -17.86 2.73 -5.67
C LEU A 79 -18.61 2.68 -4.33
N SER A 80 -18.39 1.64 -3.52
CA SER A 80 -18.93 1.53 -2.16
C SER A 80 -18.41 2.64 -1.24
N VAL A 81 -17.10 2.93 -1.28
CA VAL A 81 -16.49 4.01 -0.48
C VAL A 81 -16.97 5.40 -0.93
N ILE A 82 -17.12 5.62 -2.24
CA ILE A 82 -17.68 6.88 -2.77
C ILE A 82 -19.15 7.02 -2.35
N GLY A 83 -19.93 5.94 -2.45
CA GLY A 83 -21.30 5.88 -1.98
C GLY A 83 -21.41 6.21 -0.50
N SER A 84 -20.67 5.50 0.35
CA SER A 84 -20.71 5.71 1.81
C SER A 84 -20.30 7.14 2.20
N ARG A 85 -19.26 7.71 1.56
CA ARG A 85 -18.88 9.12 1.78
C ARG A 85 -19.97 10.12 1.34
N ARG A 86 -20.79 9.77 0.35
CA ARG A 86 -21.90 10.61 -0.13
C ARG A 86 -23.11 10.56 0.80
N TYR A 87 -23.39 9.42 1.44
CA TYR A 87 -24.49 9.24 2.40
C TYR A 87 -24.11 9.62 3.84
N ALA A 88 -22.83 9.68 4.17
CA ALA A 88 -22.33 10.14 5.47
C ALA A 88 -22.17 11.67 5.56
N ARG A 89 -22.45 12.39 4.48
CA ARG A 89 -22.62 13.86 4.45
C ARG A 89 -24.10 14.21 4.54
#